data_AF-L1LBZ3-F1
#
_entry.id   AF-L1LBZ3-F1
#
_cell.length_a   1.000
_cell.length_b   1.000
_cell.length_c   1.000
_cell.angle_alpha   90.00
_cell.angle_beta   90.00
_cell.angle_gamma   90.00
#
_symmetry.space_group_name_H-M   'P 1'
#
loop_
_entity.id
_entity.type
_entity.pdbx_description
1 polymer ?
#
loop_
_entity_poly.entity_id
_entity_poly.type
_entity_poly.pdbx_seq_one_letter_code
_entity_poly.pdbx_strand_id
1 'polypeptide(L)'
;MIFVLVWFLFFAKISDGNILHSNSNTLSGICHDLVQSFEILNKNELLKLVDINKCQDYELLGEKVLNISNKESNYCYKTAELILCNIKYKPYEANFNCEHIRDKFFQIVNKCTNDKESTENNCSNVNLESLFISDPLEFCRSNFIVLDGGKQIGFEDVEHDYCVRIVDNFNICQSVAKKMNHKKFCLDGGFQSYCSHYIKGMENIVNSYIAEIHDDTYETMCKNFVLPFVFSKLIESPETFSPNICKDSDNDISASILKKRDDIMYKSQSYTDCMDSELAYKYWVQDTESKMDKMAIGLQDIVKHSNLCFNYMIYCYSWSYGFDDLVKTEFGKGIKMVQGIFDQSVRLPQYQNNITKLIAEMDTLFLLERKIQETVVHFKQLYSLVTSGAHYFITFRYNSEQDRIAIGKARQTLARINTLFPQRVSMIKRALNTKEPFYSNISKANELHEKANHLKFIAELHEAQLSALRKIIAKTKDSNFLQSIKLS
;
A
#
# COMPACT_ATOMS: atom_id res chain seq x y z
N MET A 1 -12.96 -17.40 -59.35
CA MET A 1 -12.39 -16.75 -58.14
C MET A 1 -12.30 -17.72 -56.95
N ILE A 2 -11.81 -18.96 -57.17
CA ILE A 2 -11.57 -19.96 -56.09
C ILE A 2 -10.17 -20.60 -56.25
N PHE A 3 -9.38 -20.21 -57.27
CA PHE A 3 -8.07 -20.81 -57.57
C PHE A 3 -6.84 -20.02 -57.09
N VAL A 4 -7.04 -18.88 -56.40
CA VAL A 4 -5.93 -18.02 -55.90
C VAL A 4 -5.66 -18.22 -54.40
N LEU A 5 -6.59 -18.83 -53.66
CA LEU A 5 -6.49 -19.00 -52.20
C LEU A 5 -5.73 -20.27 -51.76
N VAL A 6 -5.55 -21.26 -52.64
CA VAL A 6 -4.84 -22.51 -52.31
C VAL A 6 -3.34 -22.42 -52.58
N TRP A 7 -2.89 -21.45 -53.39
CA TRP A 7 -1.47 -21.27 -53.73
C TRP A 7 -0.67 -20.53 -52.64
N PHE A 8 -1.32 -19.69 -51.82
CA PHE A 8 -0.68 -19.05 -50.65
C PHE A 8 -0.50 -19.96 -49.44
N LEU A 9 -1.22 -21.09 -49.38
CA LEU A 9 -1.11 -22.06 -48.28
C LEU A 9 0.03 -23.09 -48.47
N PHE A 10 0.64 -23.16 -49.66
CA PHE A 10 1.71 -24.13 -49.96
C PHE A 10 3.13 -23.54 -49.95
N PHE A 11 3.30 -22.21 -49.88
CA PHE A 11 4.63 -21.57 -49.88
C PHE A 11 5.13 -21.04 -48.53
N ALA A 12 4.33 -21.09 -47.46
CA ALA A 12 4.80 -20.75 -46.10
C ALA A 12 5.37 -21.95 -45.31
N LYS A 13 5.73 -23.03 -46.03
CA LYS A 13 6.27 -24.27 -45.45
C LYS A 13 7.59 -24.68 -46.10
N ILE A 14 8.49 -23.73 -46.34
CA ILE A 14 9.92 -23.98 -46.59
C ILE A 14 10.72 -22.81 -46.01
N SER A 15 11.03 -22.92 -44.72
CA SER A 15 12.26 -22.40 -44.10
C SER A 15 12.31 -22.97 -42.69
N ASP A 16 12.37 -24.30 -42.60
CA ASP A 16 13.02 -24.98 -41.47
C ASP A 16 14.52 -24.63 -41.55
N GLY A 17 14.84 -23.39 -41.23
CA GLY A 17 16.16 -23.01 -40.79
C GLY A 17 16.23 -23.38 -39.32
N ASN A 18 17.24 -24.16 -38.94
CA ASN A 18 17.64 -24.31 -37.56
C ASN A 18 17.87 -22.93 -36.94
N ILE A 19 16.82 -22.30 -36.41
CA ILE A 19 16.94 -21.16 -35.53
C ILE A 19 17.44 -21.78 -34.23
N LEU A 20 18.76 -21.79 -34.07
CA LEU A 20 19.38 -21.69 -32.76
C LEU A 20 18.65 -20.54 -32.06
N HIS A 21 17.68 -20.87 -31.19
CA HIS A 21 17.06 -19.91 -30.29
C HIS A 21 18.20 -19.21 -29.57
N SER A 22 18.45 -17.95 -29.90
CA SER A 22 19.39 -17.15 -29.13
C SER A 22 18.84 -17.06 -27.70
N ASN A 23 19.62 -17.49 -26.72
CA ASN A 23 19.30 -17.46 -25.29
C ASN A 23 18.89 -16.04 -24.76
N SER A 24 18.96 -15.00 -25.60
CA SER A 24 18.69 -13.58 -25.27
C SER A 24 17.23 -13.22 -25.03
N ASN A 25 16.26 -13.99 -25.54
CA ASN A 25 14.83 -13.59 -25.51
C ASN A 25 14.03 -14.30 -24.39
N THR A 26 14.73 -14.85 -23.40
CA THR A 26 14.13 -15.40 -22.19
C THR A 26 14.23 -14.38 -21.06
N LEU A 27 13.36 -14.46 -20.03
CA LEU A 27 13.45 -13.53 -18.89
C LEU A 27 14.82 -13.59 -18.20
N SER A 28 15.41 -14.79 -18.09
CA SER A 28 16.76 -14.97 -17.56
C SER A 28 17.84 -14.35 -18.46
N GLY A 29 17.73 -14.51 -19.79
CA GLY A 29 18.64 -13.88 -20.74
C GLY A 29 18.58 -12.35 -20.69
N ILE A 30 17.38 -11.79 -20.69
CA ILE A 30 17.15 -10.34 -20.54
C ILE A 30 17.67 -9.86 -19.18
N CYS A 31 17.41 -10.59 -18.10
CA CYS A 31 17.92 -10.25 -16.76
C CYS A 31 19.45 -10.23 -16.74
N HIS A 32 20.10 -11.23 -17.31
CA HIS A 32 21.56 -11.26 -17.43
C HIS A 32 22.10 -10.10 -18.25
N ASP A 33 21.49 -9.78 -19.40
CA ASP A 33 21.88 -8.63 -20.22
C ASP A 33 21.76 -7.31 -19.44
N LEU A 34 20.68 -7.12 -18.66
CA LEU A 34 20.54 -5.93 -17.81
C LEU A 34 21.59 -5.91 -16.70
N VAL A 35 21.75 -6.99 -15.93
CA VAL A 35 22.70 -7.01 -14.80
C VAL A 35 24.14 -6.81 -15.29
N GLN A 36 24.51 -7.35 -16.45
CA GLN A 36 25.80 -7.03 -17.08
C GLN A 36 25.90 -5.55 -17.43
N SER A 37 24.83 -4.94 -17.94
CA SER A 37 24.78 -3.49 -18.19
C SER A 37 24.99 -2.68 -16.90
N PHE A 38 24.56 -3.17 -15.72
CA PHE A 38 24.86 -2.55 -14.41
C PHE A 38 26.31 -2.76 -13.94
N GLU A 39 27.06 -3.71 -14.49
CA GLU A 39 28.51 -3.84 -14.25
C GLU A 39 29.31 -2.88 -15.13
N ILE A 40 28.79 -2.61 -16.33
CA ILE A 40 29.37 -1.69 -17.31
C ILE A 40 29.08 -0.22 -16.95
N LEU A 41 27.85 0.05 -16.52
CA LEU A 41 27.38 1.39 -16.15
C LEU A 41 27.45 1.58 -14.64
N ASN A 42 27.68 2.82 -14.18
CA ASN A 42 27.70 3.10 -12.76
C ASN A 42 26.32 2.87 -12.13
N LYS A 43 26.21 1.84 -11.27
CA LYS A 43 24.98 1.46 -10.55
C LYS A 43 24.31 2.65 -9.82
N ASN A 44 25.11 3.51 -9.19
CA ASN A 44 24.60 4.66 -8.45
C ASN A 44 24.02 5.74 -9.38
N GLU A 45 24.59 5.91 -10.58
CA GLU A 45 24.03 6.83 -11.57
C GLU A 45 22.74 6.26 -12.18
N LEU A 46 22.67 4.95 -12.43
CA LEU A 46 21.45 4.29 -12.89
C LEU A 46 20.30 4.40 -11.87
N LEU A 47 20.59 4.32 -10.57
CA LEU A 47 19.59 4.52 -9.53
C LEU A 47 18.98 5.93 -9.54
N LYS A 48 19.77 6.96 -9.89
CA LYS A 48 19.26 8.34 -10.02
C LYS A 48 18.29 8.52 -11.18
N LEU A 49 18.28 7.59 -12.14
CA LEU A 49 17.35 7.62 -13.28
C LEU A 49 15.95 7.07 -12.91
N VAL A 50 15.80 6.46 -11.73
CA VAL A 50 14.52 5.96 -11.23
C VAL A 50 13.87 7.01 -10.34
N ASP A 51 12.63 7.37 -10.69
CA ASP A 51 11.83 8.30 -9.88
C ASP A 51 11.12 7.53 -8.75
N ILE A 52 11.87 7.28 -7.66
CA ILE A 52 11.38 6.49 -6.51
C ILE A 52 10.08 7.10 -5.91
N ASN A 53 9.94 8.43 -5.97
CA ASN A 53 8.76 9.13 -5.50
C ASN A 53 7.51 8.83 -6.33
N LYS A 54 7.67 8.44 -7.61
CA LYS A 54 6.58 7.92 -8.44
C LYS A 54 6.33 6.44 -8.23
N CYS A 55 7.37 5.66 -7.88
CA CYS A 55 7.20 4.23 -7.67
C CYS A 55 6.20 3.93 -6.54
N GLN A 56 6.29 4.58 -5.37
CA GLN A 56 5.39 4.37 -4.21
C GLN A 56 4.83 2.93 -4.09
N ASP A 57 3.50 2.79 -4.19
CA ASP A 57 2.79 1.50 -4.19
C ASP A 57 2.80 0.80 -5.56
N TYR A 58 3.19 1.48 -6.63
CA TYR A 58 3.30 1.00 -8.02
C TYR A 58 4.62 0.31 -8.38
N GLU A 59 5.56 0.19 -7.44
CA GLU A 59 6.81 -0.56 -7.63
C GLU A 59 6.52 -1.97 -8.17
N LEU A 60 7.42 -2.50 -9.01
CA LEU A 60 7.27 -3.79 -9.73
C LEU A 60 6.21 -3.81 -10.83
N LEU A 61 5.34 -2.80 -10.97
CA LEU A 61 4.41 -2.74 -12.10
C LEU A 61 5.10 -2.29 -13.38
N GLY A 62 4.78 -2.99 -14.47
CA GLY A 62 5.27 -2.75 -15.81
C GLY A 62 4.59 -1.59 -16.51
N GLU A 63 5.30 -0.97 -17.45
CA GLU A 63 4.81 0.17 -18.24
C GLU A 63 3.43 -0.10 -18.87
N LYS A 64 3.25 -1.27 -19.49
CA LYS A 64 2.03 -1.62 -20.24
C LYS A 64 0.84 -1.85 -19.33
N VAL A 65 1.07 -2.43 -18.14
CA VAL A 65 0.02 -2.64 -17.13
C VAL A 65 -0.47 -1.27 -16.63
N LEU A 66 0.46 -0.36 -16.35
CA LEU A 66 0.14 0.99 -15.93
C LEU A 66 -0.56 1.78 -17.03
N ASN A 67 -0.11 1.67 -18.28
CA ASN A 67 -0.71 2.34 -19.43
C ASN A 67 -2.16 1.90 -19.65
N ILE A 68 -2.44 0.59 -19.66
CA ILE A 68 -3.81 0.06 -19.81
C ILE A 68 -4.73 0.55 -18.68
N SER A 69 -4.17 0.82 -17.50
CA SER A 69 -4.90 1.32 -16.34
C SER A 69 -5.01 2.86 -16.26
N ASN A 70 -4.54 3.60 -17.28
CA ASN A 70 -4.43 5.06 -17.28
C ASN A 70 -3.60 5.61 -16.10
N LYS A 71 -2.54 4.89 -15.70
CA LYS A 71 -1.59 5.24 -14.63
C LYS A 71 -0.15 5.34 -15.15
N GLU A 72 0.04 5.63 -16.44
CA GLU A 72 1.35 5.74 -17.07
C GLU A 72 2.28 6.74 -16.36
N SER A 73 1.72 7.79 -15.74
CA SER A 73 2.47 8.79 -14.97
C SER A 73 3.20 8.21 -13.76
N ASN A 74 2.79 7.04 -13.30
CA ASN A 74 3.36 6.36 -12.13
C ASN A 74 4.44 5.33 -12.51
N TYR A 75 4.71 5.16 -13.82
CA TYR A 75 5.81 4.30 -14.26
C TYR A 75 7.16 4.98 -13.97
N CYS A 76 7.87 4.44 -12.98
CA CYS A 76 9.06 5.08 -12.43
C CYS A 76 10.38 4.75 -13.14
N TYR A 77 10.36 3.83 -14.11
CA TYR A 77 11.57 3.35 -14.81
C TYR A 77 11.75 3.96 -16.20
N LYS A 78 10.96 4.97 -16.57
CA LYS A 78 10.89 5.54 -17.94
C LYS A 78 12.23 6.05 -18.49
N THR A 79 13.07 6.61 -17.64
CA THR A 79 14.40 7.07 -18.05
C THR A 79 15.39 5.90 -18.14
N ALA A 80 15.32 4.97 -17.19
CA ALA A 80 16.21 3.82 -17.14
C ALA A 80 15.95 2.81 -18.27
N GLU A 81 14.69 2.61 -18.68
CA GLU A 81 14.36 1.71 -19.79
C GLU A 81 14.98 2.13 -21.13
N LEU A 82 15.19 3.43 -21.35
CA LEU A 82 15.80 3.94 -22.57
C LEU A 82 17.25 3.48 -22.72
N ILE A 83 17.94 3.24 -21.59
CA ILE A 83 19.32 2.78 -21.55
C ILE A 83 19.39 1.25 -21.41
N LEU A 84 18.48 0.64 -20.67
CA LEU A 84 18.59 -0.77 -20.27
C LEU A 84 17.72 -1.73 -21.08
N CYS A 85 16.65 -1.24 -21.70
CA CYS A 85 15.74 -2.07 -22.51
C CYS A 85 15.85 -1.81 -24.02
N ASN A 86 16.32 -0.64 -24.43
CA ASN A 86 16.45 -0.28 -25.85
C ASN A 86 17.89 -0.39 -26.38
N ILE A 87 18.86 -0.56 -25.49
CA ILE A 87 20.28 -0.71 -25.82
C ILE A 87 20.80 -2.02 -25.24
N LYS A 88 21.64 -2.72 -26.00
CA LYS A 88 22.44 -3.84 -25.53
C LYS A 88 23.93 -3.54 -25.65
N TYR A 89 24.70 -3.91 -24.62
CA TYR A 89 26.15 -3.90 -24.64
C TYR A 89 26.65 -5.27 -25.09
N LYS A 90 27.32 -5.34 -26.25
CA LYS A 90 27.82 -6.59 -26.84
C LYS A 90 29.34 -6.63 -26.78
N PRO A 91 29.94 -7.77 -26.40
CA PRO A 91 31.40 -7.91 -26.45
C PRO A 91 31.90 -7.84 -27.90
N TYR A 92 33.08 -7.27 -28.11
CA TYR A 92 33.82 -7.32 -29.37
C TYR A 92 35.34 -7.32 -29.14
N GLU A 93 36.07 -7.80 -30.15
CA GLU A 93 37.52 -7.73 -30.17
C GLU A 93 37.96 -6.35 -30.69
N ALA A 94 38.73 -5.62 -29.87
CA ALA A 94 39.35 -4.36 -30.26
C ALA A 94 40.87 -4.48 -30.24
N ASN A 95 41.52 -3.57 -30.95
CA ASN A 95 42.97 -3.41 -30.94
C ASN A 95 43.43 -2.86 -29.58
N PHE A 96 44.67 -3.17 -29.19
CA PHE A 96 45.28 -2.77 -27.91
C PHE A 96 45.30 -1.23 -27.68
N ASN A 97 45.11 -0.44 -28.74
CA ASN A 97 45.05 1.02 -28.70
C ASN A 97 43.64 1.61 -28.54
N CYS A 98 42.59 0.81 -28.28
CA CYS A 98 41.21 1.32 -28.22
C CYS A 98 41.06 2.50 -27.25
N GLU A 99 41.56 2.38 -26.01
CA GLU A 99 41.45 3.43 -25.00
C GLU A 99 42.10 4.74 -25.45
N HIS A 100 43.28 4.65 -26.08
CA HIS A 100 43.97 5.81 -26.63
C HIS A 100 43.16 6.52 -27.73
N ILE A 101 42.56 5.76 -28.65
CA ILE A 101 41.73 6.32 -29.73
C ILE A 101 40.44 6.93 -29.15
N ARG A 102 39.83 6.29 -28.15
CA ARG A 102 38.66 6.81 -27.43
C ARG A 102 38.99 8.11 -26.67
N ASP A 103 40.14 8.17 -26.02
CA ASP A 103 40.55 9.35 -25.26
C ASP A 103 40.90 10.52 -26.21
N LYS A 104 41.52 10.25 -27.36
CA LYS A 104 41.66 11.23 -28.46
C LYS A 104 40.29 11.73 -28.93
N PHE A 105 39.35 10.82 -29.16
CA PHE A 105 37.98 11.16 -29.56
C PHE A 105 37.30 12.10 -28.56
N PHE A 106 37.32 11.76 -27.27
CA PHE A 106 36.72 12.62 -26.25
C PHE A 106 37.42 13.96 -26.11
N GLN A 107 38.75 14.02 -26.25
CA GLN A 107 39.47 15.30 -26.26
C GLN A 107 39.00 16.19 -27.41
N ILE A 108 38.91 15.64 -28.62
CA ILE A 108 38.42 16.37 -29.81
C ILE A 108 36.99 16.85 -29.60
N VAL A 109 36.06 15.95 -29.24
CA VAL A 109 34.65 16.32 -29.04
C VAL A 109 34.48 17.33 -27.91
N ASN A 110 35.13 17.14 -26.76
CA ASN A 110 35.04 18.08 -25.64
C ASN A 110 35.56 19.47 -26.02
N LYS A 111 36.73 19.55 -26.67
CA LYS A 111 37.30 20.83 -27.11
C LYS A 111 36.40 21.51 -28.15
N CYS A 112 35.88 20.77 -29.13
CA CYS A 112 34.93 21.27 -30.11
C CYS A 112 33.61 21.76 -29.51
N THR A 113 33.15 21.16 -28.40
CA THR A 113 31.93 21.60 -27.72
C THR A 113 32.12 22.80 -26.78
N ASN A 114 33.33 23.00 -26.26
CA ASN A 114 33.62 24.04 -25.27
C ASN A 114 34.22 25.31 -25.91
N ASP A 115 35.05 25.19 -26.95
CA ASP A 115 35.69 26.32 -27.64
C ASP A 115 35.04 26.59 -29.01
N LYS A 116 33.95 27.36 -29.00
CA LYS A 116 33.14 27.66 -30.18
C LYS A 116 33.82 28.54 -31.25
N GLU A 117 34.96 29.16 -30.96
CA GLU A 117 35.55 30.23 -31.80
C GLU A 117 37.06 30.09 -32.04
N SER A 118 37.65 28.92 -31.78
CA SER A 118 39.06 28.68 -32.12
C SER A 118 39.22 28.45 -33.62
N THR A 119 39.78 29.42 -34.34
CA THR A 119 40.15 29.30 -35.78
C THR A 119 41.20 28.23 -36.06
N GLU A 120 41.84 27.69 -35.02
CA GLU A 120 42.91 26.70 -35.14
C GLU A 120 42.42 25.25 -35.05
N ASN A 121 41.15 24.99 -34.72
CA ASN A 121 40.59 23.64 -34.61
C ASN A 121 39.71 23.31 -35.81
N ASN A 122 39.76 22.06 -36.28
CA ASN A 122 38.79 21.56 -37.23
C ASN A 122 37.77 20.68 -36.52
N CYS A 123 36.56 21.22 -36.33
CA CYS A 123 35.42 20.57 -35.68
C CYS A 123 34.29 20.20 -36.66
N SER A 124 34.64 19.96 -37.92
CA SER A 124 33.71 19.64 -39.00
C SER A 124 32.88 18.39 -38.67
N ASN A 125 31.62 18.36 -39.12
CA ASN A 125 30.68 17.25 -38.95
C ASN A 125 30.19 16.99 -37.52
N VAL A 126 30.62 17.76 -36.52
CA VAL A 126 30.03 17.73 -35.17
C VAL A 126 28.88 18.73 -35.10
N ASN A 127 27.65 18.24 -34.93
CA ASN A 127 26.52 19.12 -34.69
C ASN A 127 26.58 19.65 -33.24
N LEU A 128 26.90 20.93 -33.04
CA LEU A 128 27.04 21.50 -31.69
C LEU A 128 25.72 21.56 -30.90
N GLU A 129 24.55 21.45 -31.56
CA GLU A 129 23.24 21.43 -30.91
C GLU A 129 22.85 20.03 -30.43
N SER A 130 23.14 18.98 -31.18
CA SER A 130 22.77 17.60 -30.85
C SER A 130 23.94 16.72 -30.40
N LEU A 131 25.17 17.19 -30.54
CA LEU A 131 26.43 16.43 -30.43
C LEU A 131 26.55 15.24 -31.39
N PHE A 132 25.62 15.10 -32.33
CA PHE A 132 25.63 14.03 -33.32
C PHE A 132 26.71 14.29 -34.38
N ILE A 133 27.38 13.23 -34.82
CA ILE A 133 28.40 13.29 -35.86
C ILE A 133 27.79 12.77 -37.16
N SER A 134 27.62 13.65 -38.16
CA SER A 134 26.86 13.35 -39.37
C SER A 134 27.56 12.42 -40.35
N ASP A 135 28.89 12.50 -40.43
CA ASP A 135 29.74 11.64 -41.26
C ASP A 135 30.89 11.10 -40.38
N PRO A 136 30.77 9.86 -39.89
CA PRO A 136 31.80 9.24 -39.05
C PRO A 136 33.17 9.15 -39.72
N LEU A 137 33.21 8.84 -41.01
CA LEU A 137 34.47 8.64 -41.73
C LEU A 137 35.17 9.98 -41.98
N GLU A 138 34.42 10.98 -42.44
CA GLU A 138 34.97 12.31 -42.64
C GLU A 138 35.37 12.94 -41.30
N PHE A 139 34.59 12.70 -40.23
CA PHE A 139 34.98 13.13 -38.89
C PHE A 139 36.37 12.61 -38.52
N CYS A 140 36.59 11.30 -38.65
CA CYS A 140 37.86 10.66 -38.28
C CYS A 140 39.03 11.08 -39.18
N ARG A 141 38.78 11.46 -40.44
CA ARG A 141 39.83 11.88 -41.38
C ARG A 141 40.30 13.31 -41.19
N SER A 142 39.37 14.24 -40.94
CA SER A 142 39.66 15.67 -41.04
C SER A 142 39.62 16.42 -39.72
N ASN A 143 39.00 15.88 -38.66
CA ASN A 143 38.92 16.59 -37.38
C ASN A 143 40.24 16.54 -36.61
N PHE A 144 40.61 17.68 -36.05
CA PHE A 144 41.75 17.81 -35.16
C PHE A 144 41.57 19.00 -34.22
N ILE A 145 42.29 18.94 -33.10
CA ILE A 145 42.38 20.05 -32.15
C ILE A 145 43.83 20.42 -31.89
N VAL A 146 44.08 21.69 -31.60
CA VAL A 146 45.38 22.20 -31.17
C VAL A 146 45.34 22.44 -29.66
N LEU A 147 46.28 21.83 -28.94
CA LEU A 147 46.46 22.03 -27.50
C LEU A 147 47.42 23.20 -27.22
N ASP A 148 47.36 23.73 -25.99
CA ASP A 148 48.28 24.74 -25.49
C ASP A 148 49.73 24.28 -25.68
N GLY A 149 50.48 25.00 -26.54
CA GLY A 149 51.82 24.61 -26.99
C GLY A 149 51.92 24.16 -28.45
N GLY A 150 50.84 24.25 -29.23
CA GLY A 150 50.85 24.03 -30.69
C GLY A 150 50.81 22.56 -31.11
N LYS A 151 50.59 21.63 -30.17
CA LYS A 151 50.48 20.20 -30.46
C LYS A 151 49.10 19.89 -31.05
N GLN A 152 49.09 19.36 -32.28
CA GLN A 152 47.89 18.89 -32.95
C GLN A 152 47.53 17.47 -32.52
N ILE A 153 46.26 17.23 -32.21
CA ILE A 153 45.68 15.91 -31.94
C ILE A 153 44.63 15.63 -33.00
N GLY A 154 44.84 14.56 -33.75
CA GLY A 154 43.92 13.98 -34.73
C GLY A 154 44.10 12.47 -34.80
N PHE A 155 43.43 11.84 -35.77
CA PHE A 155 43.54 10.39 -35.98
C PHE A 155 44.44 10.07 -37.18
N GLU A 156 45.33 9.11 -36.99
CA GLU A 156 46.16 8.54 -38.05
C GLU A 156 45.33 7.59 -38.94
N ASP A 157 45.76 7.35 -40.18
CA ASP A 157 45.03 6.47 -41.13
C ASP A 157 44.74 5.07 -40.56
N VAL A 158 45.67 4.55 -39.76
CA VAL A 158 45.54 3.25 -39.08
C VAL A 158 44.51 3.25 -37.93
N GLU A 159 44.11 4.44 -37.46
CA GLU A 159 43.14 4.65 -36.39
C GLU A 159 41.72 4.91 -36.93
N HIS A 160 41.55 5.22 -38.23
CA HIS A 160 40.27 5.65 -38.81
C HIS A 160 39.16 4.63 -38.63
N ASP A 161 39.39 3.36 -38.92
CA ASP A 161 38.36 2.31 -38.79
C ASP A 161 37.88 2.15 -37.33
N TYR A 162 38.79 2.29 -36.36
CA TYR A 162 38.45 2.24 -34.94
C TYR A 162 37.72 3.50 -34.49
N CYS A 163 38.16 4.67 -34.97
CA CYS A 163 37.48 5.93 -34.74
C CYS A 163 36.04 5.92 -35.29
N VAL A 164 35.82 5.40 -36.51
CA VAL A 164 34.47 5.30 -37.11
C VAL A 164 33.56 4.48 -36.20
N ARG A 165 34.02 3.33 -35.70
CA ARG A 165 33.25 2.51 -34.76
C ARG A 165 32.99 3.24 -33.43
N ILE A 166 33.95 4.00 -32.90
CA ILE A 166 33.74 4.86 -31.72
C ILE A 166 32.62 5.86 -31.99
N VAL A 167 32.67 6.53 -33.14
CA VAL A 167 31.69 7.53 -33.54
C VAL A 167 30.30 6.93 -33.71
N ASP A 168 30.18 5.78 -34.37
CA ASP A 168 28.89 5.09 -34.54
C ASP A 168 28.26 4.75 -33.20
N ASN A 169 29.06 4.21 -32.28
CA ASN A 169 28.63 3.87 -30.93
C ASN A 169 28.28 5.11 -30.10
N PHE A 170 29.04 6.19 -30.26
CA PHE A 170 28.74 7.46 -29.63
C PHE A 170 27.44 8.05 -30.15
N ASN A 171 27.18 7.97 -31.46
CA ASN A 171 25.95 8.42 -32.09
C ASN A 171 24.73 7.62 -31.59
N ILE A 172 24.86 6.32 -31.36
CA ILE A 172 23.81 5.50 -30.73
C ILE A 172 23.55 5.99 -29.29
N CYS A 173 24.61 6.22 -28.51
CA CYS A 173 24.45 6.82 -27.18
C CYS A 173 23.75 8.18 -27.26
N GLN A 174 24.10 9.04 -28.23
CA GLN A 174 23.50 10.36 -28.39
C GLN A 174 22.03 10.30 -28.80
N SER A 175 21.64 9.31 -29.59
CA SER A 175 20.22 9.02 -29.89
C SER A 175 19.42 8.80 -28.61
N VAL A 176 20.00 8.08 -27.64
CA VAL A 176 19.36 7.83 -26.34
C VAL A 176 19.43 9.05 -25.42
N ALA A 177 20.57 9.75 -25.38
CA ALA A 177 20.73 11.01 -24.64
C ALA A 177 19.67 12.05 -25.04
N LYS A 178 19.35 12.13 -26.35
CA LYS A 178 18.27 12.96 -26.88
C LYS A 178 16.89 12.55 -26.35
N LYS A 179 16.58 11.25 -26.32
CA LYS A 179 15.31 10.73 -25.77
C LYS A 179 15.15 11.02 -24.28
N MET A 180 16.26 11.09 -23.54
CA MET A 180 16.31 11.44 -22.12
C MET A 180 16.33 12.95 -21.82
N ASN A 181 16.41 13.79 -22.86
CA ASN A 181 16.65 15.23 -22.73
C ASN A 181 17.94 15.57 -21.93
N HIS A 182 18.96 14.71 -22.02
CA HIS A 182 20.25 14.89 -21.35
C HIS A 182 21.38 14.96 -22.38
N LYS A 183 21.50 16.09 -23.06
CA LYS A 183 22.41 16.29 -24.21
C LYS A 183 23.86 15.83 -23.98
N LYS A 184 24.43 16.05 -22.79
CA LYS A 184 25.82 15.67 -22.47
C LYS A 184 25.99 14.27 -21.88
N PHE A 185 24.94 13.44 -21.83
CA PHE A 185 24.95 12.15 -21.12
C PHE A 185 26.13 11.26 -21.54
N CYS A 186 26.39 11.16 -22.84
CA CYS A 186 27.49 10.35 -23.38
C CYS A 186 28.87 10.90 -23.01
N LEU A 187 29.02 12.23 -22.94
CA LEU A 187 30.27 12.89 -22.52
C LEU A 187 30.49 12.80 -21.00
N ASP A 188 29.41 12.87 -20.21
CA ASP A 188 29.43 12.86 -18.75
C ASP A 188 29.61 11.46 -18.14
N GLY A 189 29.91 10.45 -18.97
CA GLY A 189 30.21 9.09 -18.54
C GLY A 189 29.27 8.00 -19.10
N GLY A 190 28.22 8.36 -19.84
CA GLY A 190 27.31 7.40 -20.48
C GLY A 190 27.95 6.57 -21.60
N PHE A 191 29.09 7.02 -22.14
CA PHE A 191 29.83 6.37 -23.24
C PHE A 191 31.22 5.85 -22.83
N GLN A 192 31.36 5.28 -21.62
CA GLN A 192 32.66 4.78 -21.16
C GLN A 192 32.97 3.33 -21.59
N SER A 193 31.93 2.56 -21.89
CA SER A 193 31.98 1.10 -22.08
C SER A 193 32.66 0.64 -23.37
N TYR A 194 32.99 1.55 -24.28
CA TYR A 194 33.46 1.19 -25.61
C TYR A 194 34.79 0.40 -25.59
N CYS A 195 35.74 0.76 -24.73
CA CYS A 195 37.12 0.21 -24.75
C CYS A 195 37.55 -0.60 -23.52
N SER A 196 36.64 -0.95 -22.61
CA SER A 196 37.05 -1.72 -21.43
C SER A 196 35.88 -2.49 -20.81
N HIS A 197 36.03 -3.81 -20.68
CA HIS A 197 35.31 -4.63 -19.69
C HIS A 197 36.30 -5.63 -19.07
N TYR A 198 36.35 -5.66 -17.74
CA TYR A 198 37.02 -6.73 -17.00
C TYR A 198 36.03 -7.85 -16.73
N ILE A 199 36.14 -8.99 -17.40
CA ILE A 199 35.29 -10.15 -17.11
C ILE A 199 35.95 -10.93 -15.98
N LYS A 200 35.40 -10.84 -14.77
CA LYS A 200 35.92 -11.56 -13.60
C LYS A 200 35.80 -13.08 -13.83
N GLY A 201 36.94 -13.74 -14.06
CA GLY A 201 37.01 -15.19 -14.37
C GLY A 201 37.57 -15.53 -15.75
N MET A 202 37.79 -14.53 -16.60
CA MET A 202 38.62 -14.64 -17.81
C MET A 202 39.75 -13.61 -17.66
N GLU A 203 41.01 -14.05 -17.70
CA GLU A 203 42.19 -13.15 -17.56
C GLU A 203 42.38 -12.19 -18.76
N ASN A 204 41.34 -11.93 -19.56
CA ASN A 204 41.38 -11.10 -20.76
C ASN A 204 40.36 -9.96 -20.68
N ILE A 205 40.80 -8.74 -21.04
CA ILE A 205 39.94 -7.58 -21.25
C ILE A 205 39.15 -7.81 -22.54
N VAL A 206 37.82 -7.79 -22.46
CA VAL A 206 36.93 -7.86 -23.64
C VAL A 206 36.32 -6.48 -23.83
N ASN A 207 36.37 -5.92 -25.03
CA ASN A 207 35.77 -4.60 -25.29
C ASN A 207 34.27 -4.75 -25.51
N SER A 208 33.48 -3.68 -25.35
CA SER A 208 32.02 -3.76 -25.54
C SER A 208 31.51 -2.63 -26.43
N TYR A 209 30.60 -2.91 -27.34
CA TYR A 209 29.97 -1.89 -28.18
C TYR A 209 28.46 -1.85 -27.92
N ILE A 210 27.87 -0.69 -28.18
CA ILE A 210 26.47 -0.34 -28.00
C ILE A 210 25.70 -0.76 -29.26
N ALA A 211 24.64 -1.55 -29.10
CA ALA A 211 23.72 -1.91 -30.17
C ALA A 211 22.29 -1.55 -29.78
N GLU A 212 21.52 -0.95 -30.70
CA GLU A 212 20.08 -0.77 -30.51
C GLU A 212 19.36 -2.13 -30.55
N ILE A 213 18.35 -2.28 -29.70
CA ILE A 213 17.46 -3.43 -29.69
C ILE A 213 16.26 -3.09 -30.58
N HIS A 214 15.92 -3.98 -31.50
CA HIS A 214 14.76 -3.86 -32.39
C HIS A 214 13.77 -5.04 -32.20
N ASP A 215 13.89 -5.76 -31.09
CA ASP A 215 13.03 -6.89 -30.77
C ASP A 215 11.91 -6.46 -29.80
N ASP A 216 10.70 -6.31 -30.33
CA ASP A 216 9.51 -5.92 -29.57
C ASP A 216 9.23 -6.85 -28.38
N THR A 217 9.56 -8.14 -28.51
CA THR A 217 9.35 -9.13 -27.45
C THR A 217 10.34 -8.90 -26.32
N TYR A 218 11.62 -8.68 -26.64
CA TYR A 218 12.65 -8.31 -25.68
C TYR A 218 12.24 -7.03 -24.94
N GLU A 219 11.94 -5.96 -25.69
CA GLU A 219 11.60 -4.67 -25.10
C GLU A 219 10.41 -4.79 -24.15
N THR A 220 9.35 -5.47 -24.58
CA THR A 220 8.16 -5.57 -23.76
C THR A 220 8.40 -6.41 -22.50
N MET A 221 9.15 -7.52 -22.58
CA MET A 221 9.50 -8.31 -21.40
C MET A 221 10.41 -7.52 -20.44
N CYS A 222 11.36 -6.76 -21.00
CA CYS A 222 12.25 -5.91 -20.23
C CYS A 222 11.47 -4.85 -19.44
N LYS A 223 10.66 -4.03 -20.13
CA LYS A 223 9.91 -2.90 -19.54
C LYS A 223 8.84 -3.33 -18.52
N ASN A 224 8.32 -4.56 -18.64
CA ASN A 224 7.19 -5.00 -17.82
C ASN A 224 7.53 -5.96 -16.68
N PHE A 225 8.64 -6.69 -16.76
CA PHE A 225 8.95 -7.73 -15.78
C PHE A 225 10.37 -7.60 -15.25
N VAL A 226 11.36 -7.57 -16.15
CA VAL A 226 12.76 -7.67 -15.76
C VAL A 226 13.28 -6.37 -15.17
N LEU A 227 13.05 -5.23 -15.84
CA LEU A 227 13.53 -3.93 -15.38
C LEU A 227 12.96 -3.56 -13.99
N PRO A 228 11.64 -3.67 -13.73
CA PRO A 228 11.10 -3.42 -12.39
C PRO A 228 11.68 -4.37 -11.33
N PHE A 229 11.85 -5.66 -11.66
CA PHE A 229 12.43 -6.65 -10.75
C PHE A 229 13.89 -6.32 -10.40
N VAL A 230 14.72 -6.08 -11.41
CA VAL A 230 16.15 -5.80 -11.21
C VAL A 230 16.33 -4.55 -10.34
N PHE A 231 15.56 -3.49 -10.58
CA PHE A 231 15.61 -2.30 -9.73
C PHE A 231 15.06 -2.55 -8.33
N SER A 232 14.01 -3.34 -8.15
CA SER A 232 13.53 -3.70 -6.81
C SER A 232 14.62 -4.39 -5.99
N LYS A 233 15.39 -5.32 -6.61
CA LYS A 233 16.49 -6.01 -5.95
C LYS A 233 17.68 -5.10 -5.67
N LEU A 234 17.99 -4.19 -6.60
CA LEU A 234 19.03 -3.20 -6.41
C LEU A 234 18.71 -2.23 -5.26
N ILE A 235 17.44 -1.80 -5.14
CA ILE A 235 16.98 -0.91 -4.06
C ILE A 235 16.92 -1.65 -2.72
N GLU A 236 16.41 -2.88 -2.69
CA GLU A 236 16.33 -3.70 -1.47
C GLU A 236 17.72 -4.01 -0.90
N SER A 237 18.70 -4.33 -1.75
CA SER A 237 20.03 -4.73 -1.29
C SER A 237 21.13 -4.41 -2.32
N PRO A 238 21.61 -3.14 -2.37
CA PRO A 238 22.62 -2.70 -3.33
C PRO A 238 23.93 -3.48 -3.24
N GLU A 239 24.34 -3.84 -2.02
CA GLU A 239 25.63 -4.49 -1.73
C GLU A 239 25.67 -5.95 -2.21
N THR A 240 24.52 -6.63 -2.25
CA THR A 240 24.42 -8.04 -2.66
C THR A 240 23.98 -8.20 -4.12
N PHE A 241 23.79 -7.09 -4.85
CA PHE A 241 23.37 -7.10 -6.24
C PHE A 241 24.44 -7.74 -7.13
N SER A 242 24.12 -8.92 -7.64
CA SER A 242 25.03 -9.76 -8.43
C SER A 242 24.29 -10.47 -9.56
N PRO A 243 24.98 -10.97 -10.60
CA PRO A 243 24.37 -11.75 -11.68
C PRO A 243 23.55 -12.97 -11.23
N ASN A 244 23.78 -13.46 -10.02
CA ASN A 244 23.06 -14.60 -9.45
C ASN A 244 21.55 -14.35 -9.28
N ILE A 245 21.09 -13.09 -9.20
CA ILE A 245 19.66 -12.76 -9.09
C ILE A 245 18.84 -13.21 -10.33
N CYS A 246 19.52 -13.52 -11.43
CA CYS A 246 18.88 -13.88 -12.69
C CYS A 246 18.81 -15.39 -12.94
N LYS A 247 19.38 -16.21 -12.05
CA LYS A 247 19.52 -17.67 -12.24
C LYS A 247 18.17 -18.38 -12.35
N ASP A 248 17.18 -17.94 -11.56
CA ASP A 248 15.80 -18.45 -11.56
C ASP A 248 14.79 -17.31 -11.78
N SER A 249 15.09 -16.41 -12.72
CA SER A 249 14.33 -15.17 -12.98
C SER A 249 12.82 -15.38 -13.08
N ASP A 250 12.35 -16.44 -13.74
CA ASP A 250 10.91 -16.73 -13.90
C ASP A 250 10.20 -16.87 -12.54
N ASN A 251 10.81 -17.61 -11.61
CA ASN A 251 10.28 -17.85 -10.28
C ASN A 251 10.47 -16.63 -9.38
N ASP A 252 11.63 -15.98 -9.45
CA ASP A 252 11.97 -14.86 -8.57
C ASP A 252 11.15 -13.61 -8.92
N ILE A 253 10.95 -13.32 -10.20
CA ILE A 253 10.07 -12.23 -10.67
C ILE A 253 8.64 -12.53 -10.22
N SER A 254 8.15 -13.75 -10.47
CA SER A 254 6.80 -14.16 -10.06
C SER A 254 6.61 -14.04 -8.54
N ALA A 255 7.56 -14.50 -7.75
CA ALA A 255 7.52 -14.44 -6.29
C ALA A 255 7.56 -12.99 -5.78
N SER A 256 8.36 -12.12 -6.42
CA SER A 256 8.46 -10.72 -6.04
C SER A 256 7.16 -9.96 -6.29
N ILE A 257 6.54 -10.17 -7.46
CA ILE A 257 5.23 -9.55 -7.77
C ILE A 257 4.14 -10.10 -6.84
N LEU A 258 4.14 -11.42 -6.57
CA LEU A 258 3.18 -12.06 -5.67
C LEU A 258 3.26 -11.48 -4.25
N LYS A 259 4.48 -11.37 -3.71
CA LYS A 259 4.74 -10.81 -2.39
C LYS A 259 4.26 -9.36 -2.31
N LYS A 260 4.59 -8.52 -3.30
CA LYS A 260 4.16 -7.12 -3.33
C LYS A 260 2.63 -6.98 -3.37
N ARG A 261 1.95 -7.80 -4.18
CA ARG A 261 0.48 -7.87 -4.21
C ARG A 261 -0.08 -8.20 -2.83
N ASP A 262 0.45 -9.23 -2.17
CA ASP A 262 -0.03 -9.66 -0.85
C ASP A 262 0.18 -8.59 0.22
N ASP A 263 1.34 -7.93 0.20
CA ASP A 263 1.63 -6.83 1.12
C ASP A 263 0.66 -5.65 0.93
N ILE A 264 0.33 -5.31 -0.33
CA ILE A 264 -0.63 -4.25 -0.66
C ILE A 264 -2.06 -4.66 -0.26
N MET A 265 -2.47 -5.89 -0.55
CA MET A 265 -3.78 -6.41 -0.20
C MET A 265 -3.98 -6.48 1.32
N TYR A 266 -2.95 -6.91 2.06
CA TYR A 266 -2.96 -6.92 3.52
C TYR A 266 -3.13 -5.51 4.08
N LYS A 267 -2.40 -4.52 3.55
CA LYS A 267 -2.58 -3.11 3.94
C LYS A 267 -3.99 -2.60 3.64
N SER A 268 -4.55 -2.91 2.47
CA SER A 268 -5.93 -2.58 2.12
C SER A 268 -6.92 -3.16 3.12
N GLN A 269 -6.79 -4.45 3.43
CA GLN A 269 -7.68 -5.14 4.37
C GLN A 269 -7.59 -4.53 5.76
N SER A 270 -6.38 -4.19 6.23
CA SER A 270 -6.20 -3.53 7.52
C SER A 270 -6.93 -2.19 7.63
N TYR A 271 -7.04 -1.43 6.53
CA TYR A 271 -7.85 -0.20 6.52
C TYR A 271 -9.34 -0.49 6.60
N THR A 272 -9.83 -1.49 5.86
CA THR A 272 -11.23 -1.93 5.91
C THR A 272 -11.60 -2.45 7.30
N ASP A 273 -10.79 -3.32 7.89
CA ASP A 273 -11.02 -3.88 9.24
C ASP A 273 -11.07 -2.78 10.32
N CYS A 274 -10.21 -1.76 10.18
CA CYS A 274 -10.22 -0.58 11.05
C CYS A 274 -11.55 0.18 10.96
N MET A 275 -12.06 0.38 9.74
CA MET A 275 -13.35 1.03 9.52
C MET A 275 -14.52 0.21 10.10
N ASP A 276 -14.54 -1.10 9.86
CA ASP A 276 -15.59 -1.99 10.34
C ASP A 276 -15.62 -2.07 11.87
N SER A 277 -14.44 -2.12 12.51
CA SER A 277 -14.32 -2.08 13.97
C SER A 277 -14.88 -0.78 14.57
N GLU A 278 -14.62 0.37 13.93
CA GLU A 278 -15.14 1.67 14.38
C GLU A 278 -16.66 1.78 14.18
N LEU A 279 -17.21 1.23 13.08
CA LEU A 279 -18.66 1.14 12.87
C LEU A 279 -19.32 0.28 13.95
N ALA A 280 -18.76 -0.90 14.23
CA ALA A 280 -19.24 -1.80 15.27
C ALA A 280 -19.24 -1.10 16.64
N TYR A 281 -18.16 -0.38 16.96
CA TYR A 281 -18.07 0.42 18.18
C TYR A 281 -19.16 1.50 18.26
N LYS A 282 -19.40 2.25 17.17
CA LYS A 282 -20.46 3.27 17.13
C LYS A 282 -21.85 2.69 17.41
N TYR A 283 -22.21 1.58 16.75
CA TYR A 283 -23.50 0.93 16.98
C TYR A 283 -23.64 0.41 18.41
N TRP A 284 -22.57 -0.15 18.96
CA TRP A 284 -22.53 -0.60 20.34
C TRP A 284 -22.72 0.55 21.34
N VAL A 285 -22.10 1.72 21.11
CA VAL A 285 -22.32 2.93 21.93
C VAL A 285 -23.78 3.36 21.88
N GLN A 286 -24.38 3.45 20.69
CA GLN A 286 -25.78 3.85 20.52
C GLN A 286 -26.76 2.92 21.24
N ASP A 287 -26.58 1.60 21.10
CA ASP A 287 -27.40 0.59 21.79
C ASP A 287 -27.25 0.72 23.32
N THR A 288 -26.01 0.89 23.79
CA THR A 288 -25.69 1.07 25.22
C THR A 288 -26.36 2.32 25.80
N GLU A 289 -26.28 3.46 25.10
CA GLU A 289 -26.92 4.70 25.53
C GLU A 289 -28.44 4.56 25.60
N SER A 290 -29.06 3.91 24.60
CA SER A 290 -30.50 3.63 24.58
C SER A 290 -30.94 2.78 25.78
N LYS A 291 -30.19 1.74 26.12
CA LYS A 291 -30.47 0.91 27.30
C LYS A 291 -30.32 1.69 28.60
N MET A 292 -29.32 2.57 28.70
CA MET A 292 -29.19 3.47 29.85
C MET A 292 -30.38 4.41 30.03
N ASP A 293 -30.95 4.93 28.94
CA ASP A 293 -32.18 5.73 29.01
C ASP A 293 -33.37 4.90 29.50
N LYS A 294 -33.53 3.65 29.02
CA LYS A 294 -34.56 2.74 29.52
C LYS A 294 -34.41 2.46 31.02
N MET A 295 -33.19 2.26 31.51
CA MET A 295 -32.93 2.08 32.94
C MET A 295 -33.33 3.30 33.76
N ALA A 296 -33.02 4.51 33.27
CA ALA A 296 -33.39 5.76 33.94
C ALA A 296 -34.91 5.91 34.05
N ILE A 297 -35.65 5.58 32.98
CA ILE A 297 -37.13 5.56 32.98
C ILE A 297 -37.64 4.52 33.99
N GLY A 298 -37.09 3.29 33.97
CA GLY A 298 -37.47 2.23 34.88
C GLY A 298 -37.28 2.63 36.35
N LEU A 299 -36.18 3.31 36.68
CA LEU A 299 -35.94 3.79 38.03
C LEU A 299 -36.97 4.84 38.48
N GLN A 300 -37.38 5.75 37.60
CA GLN A 300 -38.45 6.72 37.89
C GLN A 300 -39.76 5.99 38.23
N ASP A 301 -40.06 4.92 37.49
CA ASP A 301 -41.21 4.06 37.75
C ASP A 301 -41.11 3.37 39.11
N ILE A 302 -39.93 2.85 39.50
CA ILE A 302 -39.71 2.28 40.84
C ILE A 302 -40.01 3.33 41.91
N VAL A 303 -39.43 4.53 41.79
CA VAL A 303 -39.60 5.62 42.77
C VAL A 303 -41.07 5.98 42.91
N LYS A 304 -41.79 6.11 41.79
CA LYS A 304 -43.22 6.41 41.77
C LYS A 304 -44.03 5.34 42.51
N HIS A 305 -43.91 4.08 42.12
CA HIS A 305 -44.73 2.99 42.70
C HIS A 305 -44.35 2.68 44.15
N SER A 306 -43.06 2.79 44.49
CA SER A 306 -42.60 2.64 45.87
C SER A 306 -43.16 3.74 46.77
N ASN A 307 -43.14 4.99 46.32
CA ASN A 307 -43.72 6.11 47.07
C ASN A 307 -45.23 5.94 47.29
N LEU A 308 -45.95 5.47 46.26
CA LEU A 308 -47.37 5.14 46.39
C LEU A 308 -47.60 4.04 47.44
N CYS A 309 -46.85 2.94 47.38
CA CYS A 309 -46.91 1.87 48.40
C CYS A 309 -46.65 2.42 49.80
N PHE A 310 -45.59 3.23 49.98
CA PHE A 310 -45.23 3.76 51.28
C PHE A 310 -46.28 4.72 51.84
N ASN A 311 -46.80 5.63 51.01
CA ASN A 311 -47.82 6.59 51.44
C ASN A 311 -49.09 5.88 51.86
N TYR A 312 -49.50 4.89 51.08
CA TYR A 312 -50.70 4.13 51.34
C TYR A 312 -50.55 3.32 52.64
N MET A 313 -49.41 2.63 52.84
CA MET A 313 -49.17 1.94 54.10
C MET A 313 -49.10 2.89 55.31
N ILE A 314 -48.41 4.03 55.22
CA ILE A 314 -48.33 5.03 56.31
C ILE A 314 -49.71 5.61 56.63
N TYR A 315 -50.52 5.90 55.61
CA TYR A 315 -51.90 6.34 55.79
C TYR A 315 -52.69 5.29 56.58
N CYS A 316 -52.62 4.02 56.20
CA CYS A 316 -53.29 2.94 56.93
C CYS A 316 -52.77 2.78 58.37
N TYR A 317 -51.47 2.97 58.62
CA TYR A 317 -50.90 2.98 59.97
C TYR A 317 -51.45 4.11 60.85
N SER A 318 -51.76 5.27 60.26
CA SER A 318 -52.38 6.39 60.99
C SER A 318 -53.84 6.15 61.39
N TRP A 319 -54.44 5.04 60.94
CA TRP A 319 -55.84 4.67 61.16
C TRP A 319 -55.98 3.25 61.74
N SER A 320 -55.26 2.86 62.79
CA SER A 320 -55.49 1.59 63.54
C SER A 320 -55.56 0.26 62.74
N TYR A 321 -55.23 0.24 61.45
CA TYR A 321 -55.31 -0.93 60.57
C TYR A 321 -53.96 -1.65 60.50
N GLY A 322 -53.98 -2.98 60.64
CA GLY A 322 -52.83 -3.85 60.40
C GLY A 322 -52.93 -4.55 59.05
N PHE A 323 -51.80 -4.74 58.36
CA PHE A 323 -51.72 -5.61 57.19
C PHE A 323 -51.47 -7.06 57.59
N ASP A 324 -51.96 -7.99 56.79
CA ASP A 324 -51.63 -9.42 56.92
C ASP A 324 -50.15 -9.73 56.62
N ASP A 325 -49.75 -10.98 56.89
CA ASP A 325 -48.37 -11.41 56.71
C ASP A 325 -47.95 -11.50 55.24
N LEU A 326 -48.90 -11.62 54.30
CA LEU A 326 -48.61 -11.63 52.86
C LEU A 326 -48.11 -10.27 52.40
N VAL A 327 -48.83 -9.19 52.71
CA VAL A 327 -48.42 -7.82 52.34
C VAL A 327 -47.09 -7.46 52.99
N LYS A 328 -46.89 -7.82 54.27
CA LYS A 328 -45.61 -7.60 54.96
C LYS A 328 -44.45 -8.34 54.31
N THR A 329 -44.68 -9.59 53.89
CA THR A 329 -43.67 -10.41 53.21
C THR A 329 -43.30 -9.83 51.85
N GLU A 330 -44.28 -9.48 51.02
CA GLU A 330 -44.05 -8.89 49.70
C GLU A 330 -43.40 -7.50 49.78
N PHE A 331 -43.76 -6.71 50.79
CA PHE A 331 -43.09 -5.44 51.05
C PHE A 331 -41.64 -5.63 51.51
N GLY A 332 -41.38 -6.61 52.40
CA GLY A 332 -40.03 -6.99 52.80
C GLY A 332 -39.16 -7.45 51.62
N LYS A 333 -39.73 -8.18 50.65
CA LYS A 333 -39.06 -8.52 49.38
C LYS A 333 -38.73 -7.26 48.56
N GLY A 334 -39.68 -6.33 48.45
CA GLY A 334 -39.48 -5.05 47.76
C GLY A 334 -38.32 -4.23 48.36
N ILE A 335 -38.20 -4.19 49.69
CA ILE A 335 -37.06 -3.53 50.36
C ILE A 335 -35.73 -4.17 49.94
N LYS A 336 -35.64 -5.51 49.95
CA LYS A 336 -34.43 -6.23 49.55
C LYS A 336 -34.07 -5.98 48.09
N MET A 337 -35.06 -5.91 47.20
CA MET A 337 -34.85 -5.59 45.79
C MET A 337 -34.26 -4.19 45.61
N VAL A 338 -34.84 -3.18 46.27
CA VAL A 338 -34.32 -1.80 46.28
C VAL A 338 -32.89 -1.73 46.83
N GLN A 339 -32.62 -2.42 47.95
CA GLN A 339 -31.26 -2.49 48.51
C GLN A 339 -30.28 -3.14 47.53
N GLY A 340 -30.68 -4.22 46.87
CA GLY A 340 -29.86 -4.85 45.83
C GLY A 340 -29.58 -3.94 44.64
N ILE A 341 -30.54 -3.10 44.24
CA ILE A 341 -30.34 -2.06 43.21
C ILE A 341 -29.37 -1.00 43.71
N PHE A 342 -29.47 -0.54 44.96
CA PHE A 342 -28.55 0.42 45.54
C PHE A 342 -27.11 -0.11 45.54
N ASP A 343 -26.90 -1.33 46.03
CA ASP A 343 -25.57 -1.95 46.11
C ASP A 343 -24.93 -2.09 44.73
N GLN A 344 -25.72 -2.42 43.71
CA GLN A 344 -25.23 -2.47 42.32
C GLN A 344 -25.01 -1.09 41.73
N SER A 345 -25.87 -0.10 42.02
CA SER A 345 -25.72 1.27 41.56
C SER A 345 -24.45 1.93 42.09
N VAL A 346 -24.05 1.60 43.33
CA VAL A 346 -22.78 2.04 43.93
C VAL A 346 -21.56 1.41 43.25
N ARG A 347 -21.71 0.17 42.77
CA ARG A 347 -20.67 -0.58 42.04
C ARG A 347 -20.60 -0.25 40.55
N LEU A 348 -21.49 0.61 40.03
CA LEU A 348 -21.41 1.03 38.65
C LEU A 348 -20.04 1.65 38.35
N PRO A 349 -19.45 1.36 37.18
CA PRO A 349 -18.11 1.81 36.85
C PRO A 349 -17.96 3.32 37.04
N GLN A 350 -16.93 3.75 37.76
CA GLN A 350 -16.65 5.18 38.02
C GLN A 350 -15.64 5.76 37.02
N TYR A 351 -15.36 5.04 35.93
CA TYR A 351 -14.28 5.37 35.01
C TYR A 351 -14.70 6.50 34.06
N GLN A 352 -14.28 7.72 34.36
CA GLN A 352 -14.50 8.86 33.45
C GLN A 352 -13.62 8.80 32.20
N ASN A 353 -12.43 8.21 32.29
CA ASN A 353 -11.39 8.33 31.25
C ASN A 353 -10.90 7.00 30.66
N ASN A 354 -11.45 5.84 31.07
CA ASN A 354 -10.96 4.54 30.61
C ASN A 354 -12.10 3.71 29.98
N ILE A 355 -12.26 3.87 28.68
CA ILE A 355 -13.31 3.21 27.90
C ILE A 355 -13.14 1.68 27.90
N THR A 356 -11.90 1.17 27.90
CA THR A 356 -11.61 -0.26 27.89
C THR A 356 -12.06 -0.94 29.18
N LYS A 357 -11.82 -0.30 30.34
CA LYS A 357 -12.32 -0.79 31.63
C LYS A 357 -13.84 -0.70 31.71
N LEU A 358 -14.44 0.36 31.16
CA LEU A 358 -15.89 0.50 31.09
C LEU A 358 -16.54 -0.63 30.26
N ILE A 359 -15.96 -0.95 29.09
CA ILE A 359 -16.43 -2.06 28.23
C ILE A 359 -16.36 -3.39 28.99
N ALA A 360 -15.28 -3.65 29.71
CA ALA A 360 -15.09 -4.90 30.45
C ALA A 360 -16.12 -5.14 31.57
N GLU A 361 -16.75 -4.08 32.08
CA GLU A 361 -17.76 -4.17 33.15
C GLU A 361 -19.20 -3.99 32.64
N MET A 362 -19.41 -3.94 31.31
CA MET A 362 -20.72 -3.64 30.72
C MET A 362 -21.81 -4.67 31.07
N ASP A 363 -21.45 -5.94 31.30
CA ASP A 363 -22.39 -6.97 31.74
C ASP A 363 -23.08 -6.63 33.07
N THR A 364 -22.39 -5.88 33.93
CA THR A 364 -22.96 -5.44 35.21
C THR A 364 -24.09 -4.43 35.03
N LEU A 365 -24.04 -3.62 33.97
CA LEU A 365 -25.10 -2.68 33.60
C LEU A 365 -26.34 -3.42 33.09
N PHE A 366 -26.17 -4.44 32.26
CA PHE A 366 -27.30 -5.24 31.76
C PHE A 366 -27.98 -6.04 32.88
N LEU A 367 -27.21 -6.56 33.85
CA LEU A 367 -27.78 -7.21 35.01
C LEU A 367 -28.62 -6.25 35.87
N LEU A 368 -28.16 -5.01 36.03
CA LEU A 368 -28.88 -3.97 36.78
C LEU A 368 -30.19 -3.57 36.09
N GLU A 369 -30.19 -3.45 34.76
CA GLU A 369 -31.41 -3.20 33.97
C GLU A 369 -32.50 -4.23 34.30
N ARG A 370 -32.14 -5.52 34.26
CA ARG A 370 -33.08 -6.60 34.55
C ARG A 370 -33.65 -6.49 35.96
N LYS A 371 -32.80 -6.21 36.96
CA LYS A 371 -33.25 -6.03 38.35
C LYS A 371 -34.18 -4.84 38.52
N ILE A 372 -33.91 -3.73 37.81
CA ILE A 372 -34.80 -2.56 37.82
C ILE A 372 -36.17 -2.97 37.26
N GLN A 373 -36.22 -3.67 36.13
CA GLN A 373 -37.47 -4.12 35.52
C GLN A 373 -38.26 -5.08 36.44
N GLU A 374 -37.60 -6.08 37.00
CA GLU A 374 -38.19 -7.01 37.98
C GLU A 374 -38.79 -6.25 39.18
N THR A 375 -38.05 -5.27 39.68
CA THR A 375 -38.47 -4.46 40.84
C THR A 375 -39.65 -3.55 40.50
N VAL A 376 -39.70 -2.95 39.31
CA VAL A 376 -40.86 -2.18 38.83
C VAL A 376 -42.11 -3.04 38.83
N VAL A 377 -42.03 -4.26 38.27
CA VAL A 377 -43.16 -5.19 38.22
C VAL A 377 -43.62 -5.56 39.63
N HIS A 378 -42.67 -5.89 40.52
CA HIS A 378 -42.95 -6.19 41.91
C HIS A 378 -43.71 -5.06 42.61
N PHE A 379 -43.23 -3.81 42.53
CA PHE A 379 -43.91 -2.68 43.18
C PHE A 379 -45.26 -2.34 42.56
N LYS A 380 -45.47 -2.57 41.26
CA LYS A 380 -46.79 -2.44 40.62
C LYS A 380 -47.78 -3.46 41.20
N GLN A 381 -47.37 -4.72 41.31
CA GLN A 381 -48.19 -5.78 41.89
C GLN A 381 -48.45 -5.54 43.38
N LEU A 382 -47.42 -5.17 44.13
CA LEU A 382 -47.53 -4.84 45.54
C LEU A 382 -48.48 -3.67 45.76
N TYR A 383 -48.37 -2.60 44.99
CA TYR A 383 -49.31 -1.47 45.07
C TYR A 383 -50.75 -1.94 44.85
N SER A 384 -51.00 -2.74 43.81
CA SER A 384 -52.31 -3.34 43.56
C SER A 384 -52.79 -4.19 44.74
N LEU A 385 -51.91 -5.03 45.30
CA LEU A 385 -52.21 -5.89 46.45
C LEU A 385 -52.63 -5.06 47.66
N VAL A 386 -51.84 -4.04 48.03
CA VAL A 386 -52.11 -3.21 49.21
C VAL A 386 -53.39 -2.39 49.01
N THR A 387 -53.61 -1.81 47.82
CA THR A 387 -54.80 -0.99 47.52
C THR A 387 -56.10 -1.76 47.35
N SER A 388 -56.05 -3.08 47.14
CA SER A 388 -57.22 -3.92 46.89
C SER A 388 -58.20 -4.01 48.08
N GLY A 389 -57.78 -3.66 49.29
CA GLY A 389 -58.65 -3.73 50.47
C GLY A 389 -58.74 -5.12 51.12
N ALA A 390 -58.35 -6.19 50.42
CA ALA A 390 -58.59 -7.57 50.86
C ALA A 390 -57.65 -8.05 51.99
N HIS A 391 -56.56 -7.34 52.26
CA HIS A 391 -55.48 -7.75 53.16
C HIS A 391 -55.37 -6.88 54.43
N TYR A 392 -56.48 -6.27 54.84
CA TYR A 392 -56.60 -5.46 56.05
C TYR A 392 -57.19 -6.24 57.23
N PHE A 393 -56.57 -6.11 58.40
CA PHE A 393 -57.10 -6.55 59.68
C PHE A 393 -57.28 -5.36 60.64
N ILE A 394 -58.44 -5.27 61.30
CA ILE A 394 -58.64 -4.36 62.44
C ILE A 394 -57.98 -5.01 63.66
N THR A 395 -56.69 -4.74 63.87
CA THR A 395 -55.96 -5.20 65.06
C THR A 395 -55.14 -4.08 65.68
N PHE A 396 -55.50 -3.67 66.89
CA PHE A 396 -54.71 -2.76 67.73
C PHE A 396 -53.56 -3.55 68.38
N ARG A 397 -52.37 -3.65 67.79
CA ARG A 397 -51.16 -4.07 68.55
C ARG A 397 -49.79 -3.73 67.94
N TYR A 398 -49.00 -3.03 68.76
CA TYR A 398 -47.55 -3.11 69.09
C TYR A 398 -46.43 -3.21 68.04
N ASN A 399 -46.63 -3.59 66.77
CA ASN A 399 -45.53 -3.70 65.79
C ASN A 399 -45.33 -2.45 64.90
N SER A 400 -46.13 -1.41 65.08
CA SER A 400 -46.14 -0.22 64.22
C SER A 400 -44.80 0.54 64.17
N GLU A 401 -44.02 0.54 65.25
CA GLU A 401 -42.77 1.31 65.30
C GLU A 401 -41.64 0.64 64.47
N GLN A 402 -41.51 -0.69 64.52
CA GLN A 402 -40.51 -1.40 63.72
C GLN A 402 -40.82 -1.32 62.22
N ASP A 403 -42.10 -1.45 61.85
CA ASP A 403 -42.56 -1.30 60.47
C ASP A 403 -42.37 0.15 59.97
N ARG A 404 -42.64 1.15 60.82
CA ARG A 404 -42.38 2.57 60.53
C ARG A 404 -40.89 2.83 60.30
N ILE A 405 -40.01 2.25 61.12
CA ILE A 405 -38.55 2.34 60.95
C ILE A 405 -38.13 1.67 59.63
N ALA A 406 -38.68 0.50 59.29
CA ALA A 406 -38.38 -0.21 58.05
C ALA A 406 -38.80 0.56 56.80
N ILE A 407 -40.02 1.12 56.79
CA ILE A 407 -40.53 1.98 55.70
C ILE A 407 -39.68 3.24 55.58
N GLY A 408 -39.29 3.86 56.71
CA GLY A 408 -38.39 5.00 56.75
C GLY A 408 -37.03 4.70 56.10
N LYS A 409 -36.42 3.56 56.44
CA LYS A 409 -35.15 3.10 55.85
C LYS A 409 -35.28 2.82 54.34
N ALA A 410 -36.40 2.23 53.90
CA ALA A 410 -36.67 1.97 52.48
C ALA A 410 -36.78 3.28 51.67
N ARG A 411 -37.50 4.27 52.20
CA ARG A 411 -37.59 5.62 51.62
C ARG A 411 -36.22 6.29 51.50
N GLN A 412 -35.41 6.23 52.55
CA GLN A 412 -34.05 6.78 52.53
C GLN A 412 -33.17 6.08 51.48
N THR A 413 -33.29 4.76 51.35
CA THR A 413 -32.52 3.99 50.35
C THR A 413 -32.94 4.38 48.94
N LEU A 414 -34.23 4.47 48.65
CA LEU A 414 -34.74 4.93 47.34
C LEU A 414 -34.30 6.36 47.02
N ALA A 415 -34.35 7.26 48.00
CA ALA A 415 -33.87 8.63 47.82
C ALA A 415 -32.37 8.65 47.43
N ARG A 416 -31.55 7.80 48.05
CA ARG A 416 -30.13 7.65 47.69
C ARG A 416 -29.91 7.06 46.30
N ILE A 417 -30.70 6.07 45.90
CA ILE A 417 -30.63 5.52 44.53
C ILE A 417 -31.00 6.62 43.52
N ASN A 418 -32.08 7.36 43.79
CA ASN A 418 -32.58 8.40 42.89
C ASN A 418 -31.59 9.56 42.70
N THR A 419 -30.71 9.82 43.68
CA THR A 419 -29.65 10.83 43.54
C THR A 419 -28.39 10.27 42.89
N LEU A 420 -27.96 9.07 43.28
CA LEU A 420 -26.71 8.47 42.83
C LEU A 420 -26.79 7.95 41.39
N PHE A 421 -27.87 7.24 41.05
CA PHE A 421 -27.99 6.53 39.78
C PHE A 421 -27.93 7.46 38.56
N PRO A 422 -28.69 8.59 38.50
CA PRO A 422 -28.59 9.51 37.38
C PRO A 422 -27.19 10.12 37.21
N GLN A 423 -26.49 10.38 38.32
CA GLN A 423 -25.11 10.86 38.28
C GLN A 423 -24.19 9.83 37.64
N ARG A 424 -24.29 8.54 38.05
CA ARG A 424 -23.49 7.45 37.48
C ARG A 424 -23.77 7.23 35.99
N VAL A 425 -25.04 7.18 35.60
CA VAL A 425 -25.43 7.06 34.18
C VAL A 425 -24.91 8.24 33.37
N SER A 426 -25.05 9.48 33.86
CA SER A 426 -24.52 10.67 33.20
C SER A 426 -22.99 10.64 33.05
N MET A 427 -22.26 10.13 34.05
CA MET A 427 -20.81 9.96 33.97
C MET A 427 -20.43 8.94 32.89
N ILE A 428 -21.12 7.80 32.84
CA ILE A 428 -20.87 6.76 31.84
C ILE A 428 -21.18 7.27 30.43
N LYS A 429 -22.33 7.93 30.23
CA LYS A 429 -22.68 8.57 28.95
C LYS A 429 -21.63 9.59 28.51
N ARG A 430 -21.13 10.43 29.43
CA ARG A 430 -20.04 11.35 29.11
C ARG A 430 -18.77 10.60 28.70
N ALA A 431 -18.39 9.55 29.43
CA ALA A 431 -17.23 8.72 29.11
C ALA A 431 -17.35 8.08 27.71
N LEU A 432 -18.51 7.51 27.36
CA LEU A 432 -18.77 6.96 26.02
C LEU A 432 -18.63 8.01 24.92
N ASN A 433 -19.05 9.24 25.18
CA ASN A 433 -18.96 10.38 24.26
C ASN A 433 -17.60 11.09 24.25
N THR A 434 -16.63 10.73 25.11
CA THR A 434 -15.29 11.34 25.11
C THR A 434 -14.43 10.93 23.92
N LYS A 435 -14.74 9.78 23.29
CA LYS A 435 -14.13 9.38 22.02
C LYS A 435 -15.16 9.63 20.93
N GLU A 436 -14.96 10.68 20.15
CA GLU A 436 -15.65 10.80 18.88
C GLU A 436 -15.23 9.62 18.00
N PRO A 437 -16.17 8.76 17.55
CA PRO A 437 -15.86 7.69 16.63
C PRO A 437 -15.23 8.27 15.38
N PHE A 438 -14.28 7.59 14.77
CA PHE A 438 -13.63 8.06 13.53
C PHE A 438 -14.65 8.43 12.43
N TYR A 439 -15.79 7.75 12.39
CA TYR A 439 -16.93 8.01 11.48
C TYR A 439 -17.72 9.30 11.74
N SER A 440 -17.50 10.02 12.85
CA SER A 440 -18.01 11.40 12.98
C SER A 440 -17.25 12.35 12.05
N ASN A 441 -16.01 12.01 11.70
CA ASN A 441 -15.20 12.70 10.71
C ASN A 441 -15.35 12.00 9.35
N ILE A 442 -16.45 12.32 8.67
CA ILE A 442 -16.79 11.78 7.34
C ILE A 442 -15.63 11.95 6.35
N SER A 443 -14.89 13.06 6.43
CA SER A 443 -13.73 13.32 5.56
C SER A 443 -12.64 12.27 5.76
N LYS A 444 -12.33 11.91 7.01
CA LYS A 444 -11.28 10.94 7.33
C LYS A 444 -11.71 9.52 6.95
N ALA A 445 -12.99 9.19 7.14
CA ALA A 445 -13.55 7.90 6.71
C ALA A 445 -13.54 7.71 5.20
N ASN A 446 -13.89 8.76 4.45
CA ASN A 446 -13.77 8.74 2.99
C ASN A 446 -12.31 8.58 2.56
N GLU A 447 -11.37 9.28 3.21
CA GLU A 447 -9.93 9.16 2.89
C GLU A 447 -9.40 7.72 3.09
N LEU A 448 -9.76 7.05 4.20
CA LEU A 448 -9.34 5.65 4.40
C LEU A 448 -10.01 4.70 3.41
N HIS A 449 -11.29 4.92 3.08
CA HIS A 449 -11.99 4.11 2.10
C HIS A 449 -11.37 4.25 0.71
N GLU A 450 -11.07 5.48 0.30
CA GLU A 450 -10.38 5.79 -0.95
C GLU A 450 -8.99 5.15 -0.97
N LYS A 451 -8.22 5.23 0.11
CA LYS A 451 -6.91 4.57 0.23
C LYS A 451 -7.02 3.05 0.15
N ALA A 452 -7.98 2.43 0.83
CA ALA A 452 -8.20 0.99 0.76
C ALA A 452 -8.54 0.56 -0.67
N ASN A 453 -9.49 1.23 -1.32
CA ASN A 453 -9.88 0.95 -2.69
C ASN A 453 -8.71 1.17 -3.67
N HIS A 454 -7.90 2.20 -3.45
CA HIS A 454 -6.72 2.49 -4.26
C HIS A 454 -5.69 1.36 -4.16
N LEU A 455 -5.36 0.91 -2.95
CA LEU A 455 -4.43 -0.20 -2.74
C LEU A 455 -4.97 -1.51 -3.33
N LYS A 456 -6.26 -1.81 -3.12
CA LYS A 456 -6.92 -2.96 -3.73
C LYS A 456 -6.79 -2.95 -5.26
N PHE A 457 -7.04 -1.80 -5.89
CA PHE A 457 -6.87 -1.63 -7.32
C PHE A 457 -5.43 -1.90 -7.77
N ILE A 458 -4.42 -1.40 -7.04
CA ILE A 458 -3.01 -1.67 -7.36
C ILE A 458 -2.69 -3.17 -7.23
N ALA A 459 -3.22 -3.85 -6.21
CA ALA A 459 -3.05 -5.29 -6.06
C ALA A 459 -3.69 -6.06 -7.24
N GLU A 460 -4.85 -5.61 -7.75
CA GLU A 460 -5.46 -6.18 -8.95
C GLU A 460 -4.58 -6.00 -10.20
N LEU A 461 -3.86 -4.87 -10.32
CA LEU A 461 -2.87 -4.67 -11.39
C LEU A 461 -1.71 -5.66 -11.29
N HIS A 462 -1.22 -5.93 -10.08
CA HIS A 462 -0.18 -6.96 -9.87
C HIS A 462 -0.68 -8.36 -10.23
N GLU A 463 -1.93 -8.69 -9.91
CA GLU A 463 -2.53 -9.97 -10.28
C GLU A 463 -2.65 -10.11 -11.81
N ALA A 464 -3.08 -9.03 -12.49
CA ALA A 464 -3.10 -8.95 -13.94
C ALA A 464 -1.71 -9.17 -14.56
N GLN A 465 -0.67 -8.55 -13.98
CA GLN A 465 0.72 -8.72 -14.40
C GLN A 465 1.22 -10.15 -14.19
N LEU A 466 0.92 -10.77 -13.04
CA LEU A 466 1.24 -12.17 -12.74
C LEU A 466 0.58 -13.13 -13.74
N SER A 467 -0.68 -12.89 -14.09
CA SER A 467 -1.40 -13.66 -15.09
C SER A 467 -0.73 -13.56 -16.45
N ALA A 468 -0.32 -12.35 -16.87
CA ALA A 468 0.44 -12.14 -18.09
C ALA A 468 1.79 -12.87 -18.07
N LEU A 469 2.53 -12.79 -16.96
CA LEU A 469 3.82 -13.46 -16.76
C LEU A 469 3.69 -14.98 -16.84
N ARG A 470 2.69 -15.56 -16.17
CA ARG A 470 2.42 -17.01 -16.21
C ARG A 470 2.11 -17.49 -17.63
N LYS A 471 1.37 -16.71 -18.42
CA LYS A 471 1.12 -17.03 -19.83
C LYS A 471 2.40 -17.03 -20.65
N ILE A 472 3.34 -16.13 -20.36
CA ILE A 472 4.66 -16.07 -21.02
C ILE A 472 5.48 -17.31 -20.66
N ILE A 473 5.60 -17.63 -19.37
CA ILE A 473 6.34 -18.81 -18.88
C ILE A 473 5.71 -20.11 -19.43
N ALA A 474 4.39 -20.18 -19.55
CA ALA A 474 3.71 -21.32 -20.15
C ALA A 474 3.90 -21.43 -21.68
N LYS A 475 4.02 -20.28 -22.36
CA LYS A 475 4.21 -20.18 -23.82
C LYS A 475 5.67 -20.07 -24.28
N THR A 476 6.66 -20.07 -23.41
CA THR A 476 8.07 -20.29 -23.83
C THR A 476 8.32 -21.73 -24.30
N LYS A 477 7.28 -22.57 -24.40
CA LYS A 477 7.25 -23.77 -25.24
C LYS A 477 6.62 -23.59 -26.65
N ASP A 478 5.97 -22.46 -26.94
CA ASP A 478 5.48 -22.10 -28.29
C ASP A 478 5.12 -20.60 -28.39
N SER A 479 5.84 -19.90 -29.26
CA SER A 479 5.85 -18.44 -29.45
C SER A 479 4.49 -17.84 -29.86
N ASN A 480 3.87 -17.03 -28.98
CA ASN A 480 3.09 -15.84 -29.38
C ASN A 480 2.62 -14.99 -28.17
N PHE A 481 3.38 -13.90 -27.93
CA PHE A 481 3.30 -12.92 -26.83
C PHE A 481 2.16 -11.90 -26.95
N LEU A 482 1.88 -11.40 -28.16
CA LEU A 482 0.96 -10.28 -28.36
C LEU A 482 -0.50 -10.60 -27.98
N GLN A 483 -0.88 -11.88 -28.01
CA GLN A 483 -2.23 -12.30 -27.61
C GLN A 483 -2.42 -12.45 -26.10
N SER A 484 -1.36 -12.66 -25.31
CA SER A 484 -1.50 -12.96 -23.86
C SER A 484 -1.72 -11.73 -22.97
N ILE A 485 -1.42 -10.52 -23.47
CA ILE A 485 -1.60 -9.25 -22.75
C ILE A 485 -2.96 -8.59 -23.05
N LYS A 486 -3.86 -9.24 -23.80
CA LYS A 486 -5.27 -8.85 -23.76
C LYS A 486 -5.82 -9.25 -22.39
N LEU A 487 -5.83 -8.29 -21.47
CA LEU A 487 -6.69 -8.32 -20.28
C LEU A 487 -8.12 -8.32 -20.82
N SER A 488 -8.79 -9.47 -20.71
CA SER A 488 -10.19 -9.64 -21.04
C SER A 488 -11.06 -8.84 -20.08
#